data_AF-A0A7V6H073-F1
#
_entry.id   AF-A0A7V6H073-F1
#
_cell.length_a   1.000
_cell.length_b   1.000
_cell.length_c   1.000
_cell.angle_alpha   90.00
_cell.angle_beta   90.00
_cell.angle_gamma   90.00
#
_symmetry.space_group_name_H-M   'P 1'
#
loop_
_entity.id
_entity.type
_entity.pdbx_description
1 polymer ?
#
loop_
_entity_poly.entity_id
_entity_poly.type
_entity_poly.pdbx_seq_one_letter_code
_entity_poly.pdbx_strand_id
1 'polypeptide(L)'
;MRNNLLILFSLFSLTTHAVGKLNVQGKLATYSMIVSGETTPLWLYAGQEGRWGISGKAPFLGIASFKGDYHVGHNISIFGHLEADYNSKHFGGYLHGYSLGIDWKFLSLKAGRHVFSPVFEHGYKGSGSFLYGSNARPVDRITIGIPEYTKLPGVLRRIEIKGEVSHGFMDDEYRGAVKFHRDVMLHEKYAYVRWDGGKLKPYAGLNHSV
;
A
#
# COMPACT_ATOMS: atom_id res chain seq x y z
N MET A 1 -19.22 33.64 17.17
CA MET A 1 -19.06 32.22 17.56
C MET A 1 -19.55 31.38 16.39
N ARG A 2 -18.66 30.67 15.70
CA ARG A 2 -18.99 29.94 14.46
C ARG A 2 -19.28 28.49 14.84
N ASN A 3 -20.54 28.07 14.69
CA ASN A 3 -20.97 26.72 15.01
C ASN A 3 -20.28 25.71 14.08
N ASN A 4 -19.51 24.79 14.66
CA ASN A 4 -18.92 23.67 13.94
C ASN A 4 -19.95 22.54 13.88
N LEU A 5 -20.44 22.24 12.68
CA LEU A 5 -21.29 21.09 12.41
C LEU A 5 -20.40 19.93 11.95
N LEU A 6 -20.26 18.91 12.79
CA LEU A 6 -19.66 17.63 12.44
C LEU A 6 -20.77 16.72 11.88
N ILE A 7 -20.70 16.37 10.60
CA ILE A 7 -21.56 15.34 10.01
C ILE A 7 -20.67 14.14 9.68
N LEU A 8 -20.94 13.02 10.36
CA LEU A 8 -20.33 11.72 10.12
C LEU A 8 -21.14 11.01 9.02
N PHE A 9 -20.49 10.62 7.91
CA PHE A 9 -21.14 9.77 6.90
C PHE A 9 -20.80 8.29 7.13
N SER A 10 -21.79 7.44 6.94
CA SER A 10 -21.78 6.01 7.21
C SER A 10 -20.87 5.23 6.26
N LEU A 11 -20.13 4.27 6.82
CA LEU A 11 -19.35 3.28 6.10
C LEU A 11 -20.25 2.08 5.78
N PHE A 12 -20.43 1.74 4.50
CA PHE A 12 -20.98 0.44 4.09
C PHE A 12 -19.84 -0.44 3.59
N SER A 13 -19.47 -1.46 4.37
CA SER A 13 -18.60 -2.54 3.90
C SER A 13 -19.47 -3.76 3.55
N LEU A 14 -19.56 -4.11 2.27
CA LEU A 14 -20.06 -5.43 1.86
C LEU A 14 -18.87 -6.39 1.80
N THR A 15 -18.75 -7.28 2.79
CA THR A 15 -17.82 -8.40 2.77
C THR A 15 -18.58 -9.64 2.30
N THR A 16 -18.32 -10.10 1.07
CA THR A 16 -18.76 -11.42 0.62
C THR A 16 -17.72 -12.45 1.04
N HIS A 17 -18.09 -13.43 1.87
CA HIS A 17 -17.21 -14.54 2.22
C HIS A 17 -17.38 -15.69 1.22
N ALA A 18 -16.29 -16.42 0.99
CA ALA A 18 -16.12 -17.31 -0.15
C ALA A 18 -16.10 -18.81 0.19
N VAL A 19 -16.13 -19.64 -0.85
CA VAL A 19 -16.24 -21.11 -0.82
C VAL A 19 -14.86 -21.79 -0.84
N GLY A 20 -14.49 -22.46 0.25
CA GLY A 20 -13.51 -23.55 0.34
C GLY A 20 -12.02 -23.24 0.10
N LYS A 21 -11.66 -22.80 -1.11
CA LYS A 21 -10.25 -22.58 -1.54
C LYS A 21 -10.01 -21.23 -2.21
N LEU A 22 -11.07 -20.58 -2.66
CA LEU A 22 -11.05 -19.24 -3.22
C LEU A 22 -11.58 -18.30 -2.14
N ASN A 23 -10.88 -17.22 -1.85
CA ASN A 23 -11.34 -16.10 -1.06
C ASN A 23 -11.39 -14.87 -1.95
N VAL A 24 -12.51 -14.14 -1.92
CA VAL A 24 -12.71 -12.93 -2.71
C VAL A 24 -13.27 -11.86 -1.79
N GLN A 25 -12.70 -10.67 -1.85
CA GLN A 25 -13.10 -9.53 -1.06
C GLN A 25 -13.28 -8.32 -1.98
N GLY A 26 -14.48 -7.75 -1.94
CA GLY A 26 -14.77 -6.44 -2.54
C GLY A 26 -14.76 -5.36 -1.46
N LYS A 27 -14.34 -4.16 -1.83
CA LYS A 27 -14.45 -2.96 -1.00
C LYS A 27 -14.95 -1.82 -1.86
N LEU A 28 -15.98 -1.15 -1.38
CA LEU A 28 -16.43 0.14 -1.88
C LEU A 28 -16.30 1.14 -0.72
N ALA A 29 -15.62 2.26 -0.94
CA ALA A 29 -15.45 3.29 0.08
C ALA A 29 -15.60 4.67 -0.54
N THR A 30 -16.12 5.60 0.24
CA THR A 30 -16.25 7.00 -0.16
C THR A 30 -15.71 7.89 0.95
N TYR A 31 -15.03 8.96 0.55
CA TYR A 31 -14.43 9.94 1.45
C TYR A 31 -14.71 11.34 0.94
N SER A 32 -14.87 12.27 1.87
CA SER A 32 -14.92 13.69 1.58
C SER A 32 -14.04 14.43 2.58
N MET A 33 -13.44 15.54 2.14
CA MET A 33 -12.61 16.38 2.99
C MET A 33 -13.09 17.82 2.90
N ILE A 34 -13.21 18.48 4.05
CA ILE A 34 -13.62 19.89 4.14
C ILE A 34 -12.48 20.63 4.84
N VAL A 35 -11.89 21.59 4.13
CA VAL A 35 -10.79 22.41 4.63
C VAL A 35 -11.19 23.88 4.49
N SER A 36 -10.83 24.69 5.48
CA SER A 36 -10.95 26.15 5.42
C SER A 36 -9.57 26.72 5.11
N GLY A 37 -9.38 27.26 3.91
CA GLY A 37 -8.11 27.79 3.43
C GLY A 37 -7.89 27.49 1.95
N GLU A 38 -6.79 27.99 1.39
CA GLU A 38 -6.48 27.81 -0.04
C GLU A 38 -5.82 26.46 -0.35
N THR A 39 -5.21 25.82 0.65
CA THR A 39 -4.46 24.56 0.51
C THR A 39 -4.87 23.55 1.57
N THR A 40 -4.90 22.27 1.19
CA THR A 40 -5.07 21.15 2.12
C THR A 40 -3.85 21.00 3.02
N PRO A 41 -3.99 20.97 4.37
CA PRO A 41 -2.88 20.69 5.26
C PRO A 41 -2.22 19.33 5.02
N LEU A 42 -0.89 19.27 5.15
CA LEU A 42 -0.09 18.06 4.90
C LEU A 42 -0.62 16.82 5.60
N TRP A 43 -1.00 16.93 6.88
CA TRP A 43 -1.46 15.79 7.69
C TRP A 43 -2.82 15.22 7.24
N LEU A 44 -3.55 15.89 6.35
CA LEU A 44 -4.80 15.38 5.80
C LEU A 44 -4.61 14.57 4.50
N TYR A 45 -3.52 14.80 3.77
CA TYR A 45 -3.26 14.09 2.50
C TYR A 45 -1.99 13.23 2.49
N ALA A 46 -1.08 13.39 3.47
CA ALA A 46 0.08 12.52 3.63
C ALA A 46 -0.34 11.07 3.91
N GLY A 47 0.42 10.11 3.39
CA GLY A 47 0.20 8.67 3.55
C GLY A 47 -1.01 8.11 2.80
N GLN A 48 -1.67 8.92 1.96
CA GLN A 48 -2.89 8.56 1.23
C GLN A 48 -2.63 8.10 -0.22
N GLU A 49 -1.40 7.73 -0.54
CA GLU A 49 -0.93 7.25 -1.84
C GLU A 49 -1.26 8.21 -2.99
N GLY A 50 -1.14 9.52 -2.78
CA GLY A 50 -1.41 10.52 -3.83
C GLY A 50 -2.86 10.56 -4.34
N ARG A 51 -3.85 10.12 -3.53
CA ARG A 51 -5.28 10.19 -3.87
C ARG A 51 -5.87 11.59 -3.73
N TRP A 52 -5.30 12.42 -2.88
CA TRP A 52 -5.74 13.79 -2.62
C TRP A 52 -4.78 14.80 -3.25
N GLY A 53 -5.32 15.88 -3.78
CA GLY A 53 -4.54 17.02 -4.24
C GLY A 53 -4.40 18.10 -3.17
N ILE A 54 -3.47 19.02 -3.41
CA ILE A 54 -3.20 20.18 -2.53
C ILE A 54 -4.10 21.33 -3.00
N SER A 55 -5.40 21.22 -2.78
CA SER A 55 -6.38 22.26 -3.14
C SER A 55 -7.38 22.43 -2.02
N GLY A 56 -7.62 23.67 -1.58
CA GLY A 56 -8.57 24.01 -0.52
C GLY A 56 -10.04 23.75 -0.86
N LYS A 57 -10.34 23.17 -2.04
CA LYS A 57 -11.70 22.78 -2.42
C LYS A 57 -12.07 21.45 -1.78
N ALA A 58 -13.32 21.31 -1.34
CA ALA A 58 -13.84 20.06 -0.78
C ALA A 58 -13.87 18.93 -1.85
N PRO A 59 -12.91 17.97 -1.83
CA PRO A 59 -12.87 16.91 -2.81
C PRO A 59 -13.73 15.73 -2.34
N PHE A 60 -14.27 15.00 -3.32
CA PHE A 60 -14.91 13.71 -3.11
C PHE A 60 -14.02 12.62 -3.72
N LEU A 61 -13.80 11.54 -2.95
CA LEU A 61 -13.04 10.38 -3.36
C LEU A 61 -13.92 9.13 -3.25
N GLY A 62 -14.11 8.41 -4.35
CA GLY A 62 -14.67 7.06 -4.35
C GLY A 62 -13.55 6.06 -4.62
N ILE A 63 -13.57 4.92 -3.93
CA ILE A 63 -12.63 3.81 -4.07
C ILE A 63 -13.43 2.54 -4.27
N ALA A 64 -13.11 1.78 -5.30
CA ALA A 64 -13.62 0.43 -5.52
C ALA A 64 -12.43 -0.53 -5.70
N SER A 65 -12.34 -1.55 -4.86
CA SER A 65 -11.26 -2.54 -4.96
C SER A 65 -11.78 -3.97 -4.86
N PHE A 66 -11.15 -4.87 -5.58
CA PHE A 66 -11.39 -6.30 -5.55
C PHE A 66 -10.08 -7.02 -5.32
N LYS A 67 -10.05 -7.89 -4.31
CA LYS A 67 -8.94 -8.80 -4.04
C LYS A 67 -9.44 -10.23 -4.10
N GLY A 68 -8.64 -11.12 -4.67
CA GLY A 68 -8.88 -12.55 -4.64
C GLY A 68 -7.63 -13.31 -4.25
N ASP A 69 -7.78 -14.41 -3.53
CA ASP A 69 -6.72 -15.38 -3.25
C ASP A 69 -7.25 -16.81 -3.42
N TYR A 70 -6.42 -17.67 -4.01
CA TYR A 70 -6.75 -19.05 -4.31
C TYR A 70 -5.64 -19.96 -3.78
N HIS A 71 -5.99 -20.85 -2.86
CA HIS A 71 -5.05 -21.77 -2.22
C HIS A 71 -4.94 -23.08 -3.00
N VAL A 72 -3.71 -23.40 -3.42
CA VAL A 72 -3.35 -24.65 -4.11
C VAL A 72 -2.58 -25.54 -3.14
N GLY A 73 -3.30 -26.49 -2.52
CA GLY A 73 -2.73 -27.33 -1.47
C GLY A 73 -2.44 -26.53 -0.19
N HIS A 74 -1.37 -26.88 0.52
CA HIS A 74 -1.06 -26.28 1.83
C HIS A 74 -0.04 -25.14 1.78
N ASN A 75 0.73 -25.02 0.69
CA ASN A 75 1.94 -24.19 0.66
C ASN A 75 1.94 -23.15 -0.47
N ILE A 76 0.94 -23.14 -1.34
CA ILE A 76 0.90 -22.23 -2.49
C ILE A 76 -0.42 -21.46 -2.47
N SER A 77 -0.34 -20.15 -2.63
CA SER A 77 -1.49 -19.29 -2.88
C SER A 77 -1.22 -18.43 -4.10
N ILE A 78 -2.23 -18.26 -4.94
CA ILE A 78 -2.22 -17.31 -6.06
C ILE A 78 -3.16 -16.18 -5.68
N PHE A 79 -2.74 -14.93 -5.80
CA PHE A 79 -3.55 -13.80 -5.41
C PHE A 79 -3.56 -12.70 -6.48
N GLY A 80 -4.61 -11.90 -6.44
CA GLY A 80 -4.80 -10.74 -7.30
C GLY A 80 -5.49 -9.59 -6.58
N HIS A 81 -5.18 -8.37 -6.99
CA HIS A 81 -5.80 -7.14 -6.51
C HIS A 81 -6.06 -6.21 -7.70
N LEU A 82 -7.19 -5.54 -7.68
CA LEU A 82 -7.57 -4.50 -8.64
C LEU A 82 -8.25 -3.37 -7.88
N GLU A 83 -7.87 -2.13 -8.15
CA GLU A 83 -8.41 -0.96 -7.47
C GLU A 83 -8.55 0.22 -8.42
N ALA A 84 -9.75 0.78 -8.45
CA ALA A 84 -10.09 1.97 -9.20
C ALA A 84 -10.60 3.06 -8.26
N ASP A 85 -10.12 4.27 -8.50
CA ASP A 85 -10.44 5.45 -7.70
C ASP A 85 -11.11 6.51 -8.58
N TYR A 86 -11.98 7.29 -7.97
CA TYR A 86 -12.60 8.46 -8.57
C TYR A 86 -12.38 9.68 -7.67
N ASN A 87 -11.67 10.70 -8.17
CA ASN A 87 -11.52 11.98 -7.47
C ASN A 87 -12.21 13.10 -8.25
N SER A 88 -13.17 13.78 -7.61
CA SER A 88 -14.05 14.77 -8.26
C SER A 88 -13.37 16.08 -8.68
N LYS A 89 -12.15 16.37 -8.19
CA LYS A 89 -11.49 17.67 -8.42
C LYS A 89 -10.13 17.60 -9.11
N HIS A 90 -9.46 16.45 -9.06
CA HIS A 90 -8.10 16.34 -9.57
C HIS A 90 -7.96 15.36 -10.71
N PHE A 91 -8.49 14.15 -10.53
CA PHE A 91 -8.04 13.03 -11.36
C PHE A 91 -9.14 12.32 -12.14
N GLY A 92 -10.42 12.62 -11.86
CA GLY A 92 -11.53 11.84 -12.40
C GLY A 92 -11.43 10.39 -11.96
N GLY A 93 -11.92 9.47 -12.79
CA GLY A 93 -11.75 8.02 -12.60
C GLY A 93 -10.39 7.54 -13.13
N TYR A 94 -9.68 6.71 -12.37
CA TYR A 94 -8.42 6.10 -12.79
C TYR A 94 -8.17 4.76 -12.08
N LEU A 95 -7.33 3.92 -12.68
CA LEU A 95 -6.88 2.69 -12.05
C LEU A 95 -5.75 3.01 -11.06
N HIS A 96 -6.01 2.83 -9.77
CA HIS A 96 -5.08 3.18 -8.70
C HIS A 96 -4.07 2.07 -8.42
N GLY A 97 -4.53 0.81 -8.47
CA GLY A 97 -3.69 -0.35 -8.21
C GLY A 97 -4.15 -1.57 -8.99
N TYR A 98 -3.20 -2.43 -9.35
CA TYR A 98 -3.46 -3.73 -9.93
C TYR A 98 -2.25 -4.62 -9.67
N SER A 99 -2.46 -5.83 -9.17
CA SER A 99 -1.33 -6.73 -8.95
C SER A 99 -1.76 -8.18 -9.02
N LEU A 100 -0.84 -9.03 -9.46
CA LEU A 100 -0.94 -10.47 -9.36
C LEU A 100 0.29 -10.99 -8.64
N GLY A 101 0.13 -12.10 -7.93
CA GLY A 101 1.25 -12.71 -7.24
C GLY A 101 0.99 -14.15 -6.83
N ILE A 102 2.07 -14.77 -6.38
CA ILE A 102 2.11 -16.15 -5.91
C ILE A 102 2.92 -16.17 -4.62
N ASP A 103 2.35 -16.77 -3.58
CA ASP A 103 3.10 -17.12 -2.38
C ASP A 103 3.45 -18.61 -2.42
N TRP A 104 4.67 -18.91 -2.00
CA TRP A 104 5.14 -20.26 -1.76
C TRP A 104 5.77 -20.35 -0.38
N LYS A 105 5.06 -20.98 0.55
CA LYS A 105 5.40 -21.03 1.98
C LYS A 105 5.56 -19.62 2.56
N PHE A 106 6.80 -19.19 2.79
CA PHE A 106 7.16 -17.89 3.36
C PHE A 106 7.68 -16.90 2.30
N LEU A 107 7.83 -17.35 1.05
CA LEU A 107 8.26 -16.53 -0.07
C LEU A 107 7.04 -15.98 -0.81
N SER A 108 7.12 -14.74 -1.26
CA SER A 108 6.11 -14.10 -2.10
C SER A 108 6.77 -13.50 -3.34
N LEU A 109 6.11 -13.63 -4.48
CA LEU A 109 6.42 -12.90 -5.71
C LEU A 109 5.16 -12.15 -6.15
N LYS A 110 5.28 -10.84 -6.37
CA LYS A 110 4.17 -9.97 -6.71
C LYS A 110 4.57 -8.99 -7.80
N ALA A 111 3.74 -8.85 -8.83
CA ALA A 111 3.97 -7.95 -9.95
C ALA A 111 2.74 -7.06 -10.21
N GLY A 112 2.98 -5.84 -10.66
CA GLY A 112 1.97 -4.84 -11.01
C GLY A 112 2.09 -3.57 -10.17
N ARG A 113 1.07 -2.71 -10.22
CA ARG A 113 0.96 -1.49 -9.44
C ARG A 113 0.54 -1.76 -8.00
N HIS A 114 1.50 -1.70 -7.08
CA HIS A 114 1.23 -1.92 -5.65
C HIS A 114 2.17 -1.13 -4.74
N VAL A 115 1.71 -0.90 -3.52
CA VAL A 115 2.49 -0.19 -2.49
C VAL A 115 3.65 -1.05 -2.00
N PHE A 116 4.80 -0.42 -1.83
CA PHE A 116 5.97 -0.97 -1.14
C PHE A 116 6.39 0.04 -0.08
N SER A 117 6.21 -0.32 1.19
CA SER A 117 6.47 0.58 2.32
C SER A 117 7.36 -0.14 3.35
N PRO A 118 8.66 -0.26 3.06
CA PRO A 118 9.57 -1.13 3.81
C PRO A 118 9.94 -0.59 5.19
N VAL A 119 9.77 0.71 5.45
CA VAL A 119 10.47 1.40 6.55
C VAL A 119 9.94 1.06 7.95
N PHE A 120 8.73 0.48 8.09
CA PHE A 120 8.16 0.17 9.41
C PHE A 120 7.25 -1.07 9.41
N GLU A 121 7.22 -1.81 10.53
CA GLU A 121 6.34 -3.00 10.72
C GLU A 121 4.85 -2.63 10.60
N HIS A 122 4.50 -1.47 11.12
CA HIS A 122 3.20 -0.84 10.91
C HIS A 122 3.51 0.48 10.21
N GLY A 123 3.02 0.66 8.98
CA GLY A 123 3.30 1.85 8.16
C GLY A 123 3.30 3.16 8.96
N TYR A 124 4.11 4.11 8.53
CA TYR A 124 4.36 5.32 9.32
C TYR A 124 3.05 6.03 9.68
N LYS A 125 2.89 6.41 10.95
CA LYS A 125 1.73 7.19 11.44
C LYS A 125 1.98 8.70 11.44
N GLY A 126 3.14 9.13 10.93
CA GLY A 126 3.59 10.52 10.88
C GLY A 126 3.55 11.12 9.46
N SER A 127 4.41 12.11 9.21
CA SER A 127 4.43 12.91 7.97
C SER A 127 4.92 12.18 6.72
N GLY A 128 5.47 10.96 6.83
CA GLY A 128 6.10 10.31 5.70
C GLY A 128 7.18 9.30 6.09
N SER A 129 7.58 8.52 5.10
CA SER A 129 8.91 7.91 5.06
C SER A 129 9.94 8.95 4.63
N PHE A 130 11.19 8.83 5.11
CA PHE A 130 12.32 9.65 4.64
C PHE A 130 12.85 9.23 3.27
N LEU A 131 12.62 7.98 2.87
CA LEU A 131 12.93 7.46 1.54
C LEU A 131 11.64 7.44 0.72
N TYR A 132 11.31 6.30 0.10
CA TYR A 132 10.00 6.07 -0.48
C TYR A 132 8.98 5.63 0.57
N GLY A 133 7.74 6.09 0.40
CA GLY A 133 6.61 5.81 1.28
C GLY A 133 5.28 5.96 0.55
N SER A 134 4.17 5.88 1.27
CA SER A 134 2.81 5.93 0.73
C SER A 134 2.30 7.37 0.53
N ASN A 135 3.16 8.36 0.29
CA ASN A 135 2.73 9.74 -0.02
C ASN A 135 2.35 9.90 -1.49
N ALA A 136 3.06 9.20 -2.39
CA ALA A 136 2.78 9.16 -3.81
C ALA A 136 1.98 7.91 -4.18
N ARG A 137 1.41 7.93 -5.39
CA ARG A 137 0.71 6.76 -5.93
C ARG A 137 1.64 5.56 -6.04
N PRO A 138 1.10 4.33 -5.94
CA PRO A 138 1.90 3.16 -6.20
C PRO A 138 2.37 3.17 -7.65
N VAL A 139 3.60 2.69 -7.87
CA VAL A 139 4.18 2.51 -9.20
C VAL A 139 4.11 1.03 -9.59
N ASP A 140 4.24 0.79 -10.88
CA ASP A 140 4.40 -0.57 -11.40
C ASP A 140 5.72 -1.13 -10.92
N ARG A 141 5.67 -2.32 -10.32
CA ARG A 141 6.86 -2.92 -9.73
C ARG A 141 6.74 -4.44 -9.67
N ILE A 142 7.90 -5.09 -9.56
CA ILE A 142 8.04 -6.51 -9.26
C ILE A 142 8.74 -6.62 -7.91
N THR A 143 8.11 -7.32 -6.98
CA THR A 143 8.59 -7.47 -5.60
C THR A 143 8.68 -8.95 -5.27
N ILE A 144 9.81 -9.36 -4.70
CA ILE A 144 10.06 -10.74 -4.25
C ILE A 144 10.71 -10.75 -2.88
N GLY A 145 10.32 -11.69 -2.02
CA GLY A 145 11.00 -11.93 -0.77
C GLY A 145 10.12 -12.56 0.30
N ILE A 146 10.43 -12.23 1.54
CA ILE A 146 9.77 -12.69 2.76
C ILE A 146 8.99 -11.50 3.34
N PRO A 147 7.71 -11.31 2.97
CA PRO A 147 6.93 -10.13 3.36
C PRO A 147 6.57 -10.10 4.84
N GLU A 148 6.52 -11.28 5.48
CA GLU A 148 6.14 -11.44 6.89
C GLU A 148 7.28 -12.04 7.71
N TYR A 149 7.41 -11.60 8.96
CA TYR A 149 8.42 -12.13 9.88
C TYR A 149 8.30 -13.65 10.02
N THR A 150 9.27 -14.35 9.47
CA THR A 150 9.29 -15.81 9.40
C THR A 150 10.33 -16.36 10.36
N LYS A 151 9.92 -17.26 11.24
CA LYS A 151 10.80 -17.93 12.22
C LYS A 151 11.82 -18.82 11.52
N LEU A 152 13.08 -18.71 11.94
CA LEU A 152 14.12 -19.63 11.51
C LEU A 152 13.93 -21.02 12.17
N PRO A 153 14.30 -22.11 11.48
CA PRO A 153 14.11 -23.46 12.01
C PRO A 153 15.09 -23.81 13.15
N GLY A 154 14.79 -24.90 13.86
CA GLY A 154 15.69 -25.53 14.82
C GLY A 154 15.94 -24.71 16.09
N VAL A 155 17.22 -24.49 16.40
CA VAL A 155 17.68 -23.74 17.58
C VAL A 155 17.46 -22.23 17.43
N LEU A 156 17.27 -21.74 16.19
CA LEU A 156 17.08 -20.32 15.89
C LEU A 156 15.60 -19.90 15.87
N ARG A 157 14.68 -20.71 16.42
CA ARG A 157 13.23 -20.44 16.44
C ARG A 157 12.78 -19.14 17.11
N ARG A 158 13.69 -18.50 17.86
CA ARG A 158 13.49 -17.17 18.46
C ARG A 158 13.96 -16.04 17.56
N ILE A 159 14.53 -16.33 16.40
CA ILE A 159 14.94 -15.34 15.40
C ILE A 159 13.95 -15.41 14.24
N GLU A 160 13.44 -14.25 13.86
CA GLU A 160 12.53 -14.05 12.75
C GLU A 160 13.18 -13.13 11.72
N ILE A 161 13.00 -13.45 10.44
CA ILE A 161 13.51 -12.64 9.33
C ILE A 161 12.37 -12.14 8.47
N LYS A 162 12.52 -10.93 7.93
CA LYS A 162 11.61 -10.30 6.96
C LYS A 162 12.45 -9.50 5.99
N GLY A 163 12.13 -9.51 4.70
CA GLY A 163 12.90 -8.74 3.74
C GLY A 163 12.47 -9.00 2.31
N GLU A 164 12.45 -7.96 1.50
CA GLU A 164 12.05 -8.03 0.10
C GLU A 164 12.96 -7.16 -0.77
N VAL A 165 13.03 -7.52 -2.03
CA VAL A 165 13.62 -6.72 -3.10
C VAL A 165 12.49 -6.30 -4.04
N SER A 166 12.41 -5.02 -4.36
CA SER A 166 11.44 -4.46 -5.27
C SER A 166 12.14 -3.71 -6.39
N HIS A 167 11.72 -3.95 -7.62
CA HIS A 167 12.14 -3.23 -8.81
C HIS A 167 10.92 -2.51 -9.38
N GLY A 168 10.89 -1.19 -9.24
CA GLY A 168 9.82 -0.32 -9.69
C GLY A 168 10.17 0.42 -10.97
N PHE A 169 9.18 0.62 -11.82
CA PHE A 169 9.26 1.38 -13.04
C PHE A 169 8.50 2.69 -12.82
N MET A 170 9.24 3.81 -12.82
CA MET A 170 8.64 5.13 -12.77
C MET A 170 8.40 5.59 -14.20
N ASP A 171 7.13 5.70 -14.55
CA ASP A 171 6.72 6.27 -15.83
C ASP A 171 5.95 7.56 -15.59
N ASP A 172 6.51 8.66 -16.11
CA ASP A 172 5.95 10.00 -16.07
C ASP A 172 4.90 10.23 -17.19
N GLU A 173 4.53 9.19 -17.97
CA GLU A 173 3.59 9.31 -19.09
C GLU A 173 2.19 9.83 -18.69
N TYR A 174 1.87 9.89 -17.39
CA TYR A 174 0.57 10.39 -16.94
C TYR A 174 0.47 11.93 -16.95
N ARG A 175 -0.31 12.44 -17.93
CA ARG A 175 -0.98 13.77 -17.94
C ARG A 175 -0.11 15.02 -18.05
N GLY A 176 0.68 15.13 -19.13
CA GLY A 176 1.24 16.42 -19.55
C GLY A 176 2.32 16.98 -18.62
N ALA A 177 2.85 16.15 -17.71
CA ALA A 177 4.14 16.43 -17.10
C ALA A 177 5.19 16.44 -18.23
N VAL A 178 6.02 17.47 -18.25
CA VAL A 178 7.14 17.54 -19.19
C VAL A 178 8.00 16.30 -18.96
N LYS A 179 8.28 15.52 -20.03
CA LYS A 179 9.13 14.33 -19.98
C LYS A 179 10.55 14.72 -19.56
N PHE A 180 10.80 14.88 -18.27
CA PHE A 180 12.15 15.14 -17.76
C PHE A 180 12.94 13.84 -17.65
N HIS A 181 12.28 12.70 -17.39
CA HIS A 181 12.94 11.42 -17.28
C HIS A 181 12.14 10.33 -18.00
N ARG A 182 12.82 9.55 -18.84
CA ARG A 182 12.32 8.28 -19.38
C ARG A 182 13.06 7.17 -18.68
N ASP A 183 12.35 6.10 -18.34
CA ASP A 183 12.94 4.84 -17.87
C ASP A 183 13.67 4.93 -16.51
N VAL A 184 13.13 5.70 -15.55
CA VAL A 184 13.68 5.72 -14.19
C VAL A 184 13.25 4.46 -13.47
N MET A 185 14.24 3.68 -13.04
CA MET A 185 14.04 2.46 -12.28
C MET A 185 14.32 2.72 -10.81
N LEU A 186 13.41 2.26 -9.95
CA LEU A 186 13.54 2.32 -8.51
C LEU A 186 13.87 0.94 -7.95
N HIS A 187 15.04 0.79 -7.35
CA HIS A 187 15.53 -0.45 -6.76
C HIS A 187 15.51 -0.33 -5.25
N GLU A 188 14.56 -1.00 -4.61
CA GLU A 188 14.39 -0.97 -3.17
C GLU A 188 14.68 -2.34 -2.59
N LYS A 189 15.39 -2.36 -1.46
CA LYS A 189 15.74 -3.58 -0.75
C LYS A 189 15.63 -3.30 0.73
N TYR A 190 15.00 -4.20 1.46
CA TYR A 190 15.03 -4.13 2.90
C TYR A 190 15.21 -5.50 3.52
N ALA A 191 15.82 -5.51 4.70
CA ALA A 191 15.98 -6.70 5.51
C ALA A 191 15.87 -6.34 6.99
N TYR A 192 15.08 -7.10 7.72
CA TYR A 192 14.88 -7.02 9.15
C TYR A 192 15.15 -8.36 9.81
N VAL A 193 15.74 -8.29 11.00
CA VAL A 193 15.82 -9.37 11.97
C VAL A 193 15.05 -8.96 13.21
N ARG A 194 14.27 -9.89 13.76
CA ARG A 194 13.54 -9.71 15.01
C ARG A 194 13.82 -10.87 15.96
N TRP A 195 13.96 -10.55 17.23
CA TRP A 195 14.06 -11.55 18.29
C TRP A 195 12.71 -11.73 18.98
N ASP A 196 12.20 -12.97 19.05
CA ASP A 196 10.96 -13.34 19.74
C ASP A 196 11.24 -13.67 21.22
N GLY A 197 11.20 -12.63 22.06
CA GLY A 197 11.24 -12.74 23.53
C GLY A 197 9.86 -12.93 24.17
N GLY A 198 8.82 -13.27 23.38
CA GLY A 198 7.44 -13.35 23.84
C GLY A 198 6.76 -11.97 23.88
N LYS A 199 6.79 -11.30 25.04
CA LYS A 199 6.16 -9.98 25.21
C LYS A 199 6.94 -8.84 24.54
N LEU A 200 8.28 -8.95 24.55
CA LEU A 200 9.17 -7.99 23.92
C LEU A 200 9.73 -8.62 22.64
N LYS A 201 9.54 -7.93 21.52
CA LYS A 201 10.03 -8.38 20.21
C LYS A 201 10.87 -7.30 19.52
N PRO A 202 12.09 -7.02 20.02
CA PRO A 202 12.94 -6.01 19.43
C PRO A 202 13.35 -6.44 18.03
N TYR A 203 13.42 -5.48 17.12
CA TYR A 203 13.83 -5.68 15.73
C TYR A 203 14.82 -4.62 15.30
N ALA A 204 15.66 -4.99 14.34
CA ALA A 204 16.58 -4.10 13.67
C ALA A 204 16.59 -4.45 12.17
N GLY A 205 16.85 -3.46 11.33
CA GLY A 205 16.93 -3.69 9.90
C GLY A 205 17.51 -2.53 9.13
N LEU A 206 17.68 -2.78 7.84
CA LEU A 206 18.26 -1.86 6.88
C LEU A 206 17.30 -1.71 5.71
N ASN A 207 17.21 -0.50 5.18
CA ASN A 207 16.52 -0.20 3.94
C ASN A 207 17.50 0.54 3.00
N HIS A 208 17.45 0.19 1.72
CA HIS A 208 18.25 0.77 0.67
C HIS A 208 17.37 0.99 -0.56
N SER A 209 17.21 2.24 -0.99
CA SER A 209 16.43 2.64 -2.16
C SER A 209 17.32 3.46 -3.10
N VAL A 210 17.44 3.06 -4.36
CA VAL A 210 18.24 3.72 -5.42
C VAL A 210 17.46 3.81 -6.70
#